data_AF-B6VXQ5-F1
#
_entry.id   AF-B6VXQ5-F1
#
_cell.length_a   1.000
_cell.length_b   1.000
_cell.length_c   1.000
_cell.angle_alpha   90.00
_cell.angle_beta   90.00
_cell.angle_gamma   90.00
#
_symmetry.space_group_name_H-M   'P 1'
#
loop_
_entity.id
_entity.type
_entity.pdbx_description
1 polymer ?
#
loop_
_entity_poly.entity_id
_entity_poly.type
_entity_poly.pdbx_seq_one_letter_code
_entity_poly.pdbx_strand_id
1 'polypeptide(L)'
;MDMQQNIAQHEEVIAELKQKQESRAEEIEEKERAIEAMKMEKEKLRNWLFRQSALYTKIDKLANQQKHHKERIAVLTNAEQRQLRVIIGQIYADYIEQLHTRYPKLNEDDVLLLCLQLADLSPFAIALCFGNNDAQIVAQRKYRMKSKME
;
A
#
# COMPACT_ATOMS: atom_id res chain seq x y z
N MET A 1 -43.38 41.03 -25.86
CA MET A 1 -41.98 41.46 -25.69
C MET A 1 -41.30 40.73 -24.54
N ASP A 2 -41.95 40.58 -23.38
CA ASP A 2 -41.38 39.89 -22.20
C ASP A 2 -40.91 38.45 -22.40
N MET A 3 -41.60 37.65 -23.22
CA MET A 3 -41.28 36.21 -23.35
C MET A 3 -39.93 35.96 -24.04
N GLN A 4 -39.59 36.76 -25.06
CA GLN A 4 -38.29 36.63 -25.76
C GLN A 4 -37.13 37.11 -24.90
N GLN A 5 -37.35 38.15 -24.09
CA GLN A 5 -36.35 38.66 -23.15
C GLN A 5 -36.06 37.65 -22.02
N ASN A 6 -37.09 36.98 -21.52
CA ASN A 6 -36.94 35.91 -20.52
C ASN A 6 -36.19 34.69 -21.09
N ILE A 7 -36.48 34.30 -22.33
CA ILE A 7 -35.76 33.20 -23.00
C ILE A 7 -34.27 33.53 -23.13
N ALA A 8 -33.94 34.74 -23.60
CA ALA A 8 -32.53 35.18 -23.74
C ALA A 8 -31.79 35.19 -22.39
N GLN A 9 -32.44 35.68 -21.32
CA GLN A 9 -31.87 35.65 -19.98
C GLN A 9 -31.63 34.23 -19.47
N HIS A 10 -32.56 33.30 -19.72
CA HIS A 10 -32.38 31.91 -19.33
C HIS A 10 -31.27 31.22 -20.13
N GLU A 11 -31.14 31.50 -21.43
CA GLU A 11 -30.05 30.98 -22.27
C GLU A 11 -28.68 31.46 -21.77
N GLU A 12 -28.57 32.73 -21.39
CA GLU A 12 -27.36 33.30 -20.79
C GLU A 12 -26.99 32.61 -19.47
N VAL A 13 -27.97 32.44 -18.56
CA VAL A 13 -27.76 31.73 -17.29
C VAL A 13 -27.35 30.27 -17.52
N ILE A 14 -27.94 29.57 -18.49
CA ILE A 14 -27.57 28.19 -18.83
C ILE A 14 -26.13 28.14 -19.35
N ALA A 15 -25.73 29.08 -20.20
CA ALA A 15 -24.36 29.15 -20.70
C ALA A 15 -23.35 29.38 -19.56
N GLU A 16 -23.62 30.31 -18.66
CA GLU A 16 -22.78 30.54 -17.48
C GLU A 16 -22.68 29.31 -16.58
N LEU A 17 -23.80 28.63 -16.32
CA LEU A 17 -23.84 27.44 -15.47
C LEU A 17 -23.05 26.29 -16.09
N LYS A 18 -23.14 26.10 -17.42
CA LYS A 18 -22.34 25.11 -18.15
C LYS A 18 -20.84 25.41 -18.04
N GLN A 19 -20.45 26.67 -18.25
CA GLN A 19 -19.05 27.07 -18.12
C GLN A 19 -18.52 26.86 -16.69
N LYS A 20 -19.32 27.21 -15.67
CA LYS A 20 -18.98 26.96 -14.26
C LYS A 20 -18.90 25.46 -13.95
N GLN A 21 -19.75 24.64 -14.55
CA GLN A 21 -19.73 23.19 -14.39
C GLN A 21 -18.45 22.59 -14.99
N GLU A 22 -18.07 23.01 -16.20
CA GLU A 22 -16.84 22.57 -16.87
C GLU A 22 -15.60 22.95 -16.06
N SER A 23 -15.50 24.21 -15.62
CA SER A 23 -14.38 24.67 -14.79
C SER A 23 -14.27 23.90 -13.46
N ARG A 24 -15.39 23.59 -12.81
CA ARG A 24 -15.39 22.76 -11.59
C ARG A 24 -14.97 21.32 -11.87
N ALA A 25 -15.37 20.75 -13.01
CA ALA A 25 -14.96 19.41 -13.40
C ALA A 25 -13.44 19.32 -13.60
N GLU A 26 -12.85 20.32 -14.25
CA GLU A 26 -11.39 20.43 -14.40
C GLU A 26 -10.68 20.55 -13.03
N GLU A 27 -11.21 21.37 -12.12
CA GLU A 27 -10.64 21.53 -10.77
C GLU A 27 -10.70 20.21 -9.96
N ILE A 28 -11.80 19.45 -10.09
CA ILE A 28 -11.93 18.14 -9.45
C ILE A 28 -10.88 17.18 -10.00
N GLU A 29 -10.73 17.09 -11.32
CA GLU A 29 -9.76 16.21 -11.96
C GLU A 29 -8.33 16.55 -11.54
N GLU A 30 -8.00 17.85 -11.45
CA GLU A 30 -6.68 18.29 -10.96
C GLU A 30 -6.44 17.88 -9.51
N LYS A 31 -7.43 18.06 -8.63
CA LYS A 31 -7.32 17.65 -7.22
C LYS A 31 -7.22 16.14 -7.07
N GLU A 32 -7.96 15.36 -7.85
CA GLU A 32 -7.87 13.90 -7.84
C GLU A 32 -6.47 13.43 -8.24
N ARG A 33 -5.88 14.02 -9.30
CA ARG A 33 -4.48 13.77 -9.67
C ARG A 33 -3.50 14.13 -8.56
N ALA A 34 -3.70 15.27 -7.90
CA ALA A 34 -2.84 15.69 -6.79
C ALA A 34 -2.93 14.74 -5.58
N ILE A 35 -4.14 14.27 -5.25
CA ILE A 35 -4.36 13.27 -4.19
C ILE A 35 -3.62 11.97 -4.50
N GLU A 36 -3.71 11.50 -5.74
CA GLU A 36 -3.04 10.25 -6.14
C GLU A 36 -1.51 10.38 -6.08
N ALA A 37 -0.97 11.52 -6.53
CA ALA A 37 0.45 11.84 -6.40
C ALA A 37 0.91 11.84 -4.93
N MET A 38 0.12 12.45 -4.03
CA MET A 38 0.41 12.47 -2.60
C MET A 38 0.37 11.08 -1.95
N LYS A 39 -0.57 10.21 -2.36
CA LYS A 39 -0.62 8.83 -1.87
C LYS A 39 0.63 8.05 -2.27
N MET A 40 1.06 8.16 -3.53
CA MET A 40 2.29 7.52 -4.02
C MET A 40 3.52 8.02 -3.26
N GLU A 41 3.61 9.32 -2.99
CA GLU A 41 4.74 9.87 -2.24
C GLU A 41 4.74 9.40 -0.78
N LYS A 42 3.57 9.34 -0.14
CA LYS A 42 3.43 8.78 1.21
C LYS A 42 3.88 7.32 1.27
N GLU A 43 3.55 6.52 0.25
CA GLU A 43 4.01 5.13 0.14
C GLU A 43 5.54 5.04 0.03
N LYS A 44 6.16 5.82 -0.85
CA LYS A 44 7.62 5.88 -0.98
C LYS A 44 8.31 6.26 0.34
N LEU A 45 7.76 7.24 1.06
CA LEU A 45 8.30 7.67 2.36
C LEU A 45 8.22 6.57 3.42
N ARG A 46 7.12 5.80 3.48
CA ARG A 46 7.02 4.64 4.37
C ARG A 46 8.07 3.58 4.05
N ASN A 47 8.20 3.23 2.77
CA ASN A 47 9.18 2.25 2.31
C ASN A 47 10.60 2.71 2.61
N TRP A 48 10.89 3.99 2.39
CA TRP A 48 12.17 4.59 2.72
C TRP A 48 12.45 4.51 4.23
N LEU A 49 11.49 4.88 5.07
CA LEU A 49 11.63 4.82 6.53
C LEU A 49 11.87 3.40 7.03
N PHE A 50 11.15 2.41 6.48
CA PHE A 50 11.37 1.01 6.82
C PHE A 50 12.78 0.55 6.45
N ARG A 51 13.29 0.96 5.28
CA ARG A 51 14.66 0.66 4.83
C ARG A 51 15.74 1.27 5.72
N GLN A 52 15.45 2.38 6.42
CA GLN A 52 16.37 2.97 7.42
C GLN A 52 16.40 2.20 8.75
N SER A 53 15.47 1.27 8.99
CA SER A 53 15.43 0.54 10.25
C SER A 53 16.60 -0.45 10.38
N ALA A 54 17.14 -0.58 11.60
CA ALA A 54 18.19 -1.56 11.89
C ALA A 54 17.76 -3.01 11.56
N LEU A 55 16.46 -3.30 11.71
CA LEU A 55 15.91 -4.61 11.39
C LEU A 55 15.90 -4.87 9.88
N TYR A 56 15.63 -3.86 9.05
CA TYR A 56 15.76 -3.99 7.60
C TYR A 56 17.19 -4.29 7.18
N THR A 57 18.20 -3.62 7.76
CA THR A 57 19.61 -3.94 7.50
C THR A 57 19.93 -5.41 7.80
N LYS A 58 19.31 -5.97 8.84
CA LYS A 58 19.45 -7.41 9.14
C LYS A 58 18.75 -8.27 8.09
N ILE A 59 17.52 -7.95 7.71
CA ILE A 59 16.77 -8.67 6.66
C ILE A 59 17.56 -8.68 5.34
N ASP A 60 18.14 -7.55 4.95
CA ASP A 60 18.95 -7.44 3.73
C ASP A 60 20.21 -8.32 3.80
N LYS A 61 20.94 -8.31 4.92
CA LYS A 61 22.05 -9.24 5.16
C LYS A 61 21.61 -10.70 5.09
N LEU A 62 20.44 -11.03 5.65
CA LEU A 62 19.90 -12.38 5.63
C LEU A 62 19.51 -12.81 4.21
N ALA A 63 18.90 -11.93 3.43
CA ALA A 63 18.52 -12.21 2.04
C ALA A 63 19.74 -12.46 1.14
N ASN A 64 20.86 -11.80 1.43
CA ASN A 64 22.11 -11.90 0.70
C ASN A 64 23.10 -12.96 1.24
N GLN A 65 22.66 -13.84 2.15
CA GLN A 65 23.49 -14.94 2.65
C GLN A 65 23.98 -15.84 1.50
N GLN A 66 25.24 -16.28 1.57
CA GLN A 66 25.83 -17.16 0.58
C GLN A 66 25.11 -18.52 0.55
N LYS A 67 24.57 -18.89 -0.61
CA LYS A 67 23.74 -20.10 -0.83
C LYS A 67 24.52 -21.42 -0.88
N HIS A 68 25.83 -21.41 -0.61
CA HIS A 68 26.67 -22.60 -0.77
C HIS A 68 26.27 -23.76 0.16
N HIS A 69 25.61 -23.46 1.29
CA HIS A 69 25.05 -24.48 2.20
C HIS A 69 23.58 -24.16 2.54
N LYS A 70 22.63 -24.70 1.75
CA LYS A 70 21.18 -24.52 1.92
C LYS A 70 20.66 -24.88 3.33
N GLU A 71 21.37 -25.74 4.06
CA GLU A 71 20.98 -26.22 5.39
C GLU A 71 21.26 -25.22 6.53
N ARG A 72 21.96 -24.11 6.26
CA ARG A 72 22.35 -23.11 7.29
C ARG A 72 21.87 -21.70 6.98
N ILE A 73 20.77 -21.55 6.25
CA ILE A 73 20.18 -20.23 6.00
C ILE A 73 19.57 -19.71 7.31
N ALA A 74 20.16 -18.66 7.88
CA ALA A 74 19.60 -17.99 9.04
C ALA A 74 18.32 -17.22 8.66
N VAL A 75 17.37 -17.17 9.60
CA VAL A 75 16.07 -16.51 9.47
C VAL A 75 15.87 -15.56 10.65
N LEU A 76 14.83 -14.71 10.61
CA LEU A 76 14.49 -13.90 11.79
C LEU A 76 14.05 -14.79 12.96
N THR A 77 14.63 -14.53 14.12
CA THR A 77 14.24 -15.17 15.38
C THR A 77 12.84 -14.72 15.79
N ASN A 78 12.16 -15.47 16.66
CA ASN A 78 10.84 -15.08 17.16
C ASN A 78 10.80 -13.68 17.79
N ALA A 79 11.87 -13.26 18.47
CA ALA A 79 11.98 -11.92 19.03
C ALA A 79 12.01 -10.85 17.94
N GLU A 80 12.79 -11.08 16.88
CA GLU A 80 12.90 -10.18 15.74
C GLU A 80 11.62 -10.13 14.91
N GLN A 81 10.91 -11.24 14.79
CA GLN A 81 9.61 -11.27 14.13
C GLN A 81 8.55 -10.45 14.90
N ARG A 82 8.61 -10.43 16.23
CA ARG A 82 7.75 -9.54 17.04
C ARG A 82 8.14 -8.07 16.84
N GLN A 83 9.44 -7.78 16.85
CA GLN A 83 9.94 -6.44 16.57
C GLN A 83 9.55 -5.96 15.17
N LEU A 84 9.59 -6.84 14.17
CA LEU A 84 9.15 -6.54 12.81
C LEU A 84 7.68 -6.12 12.77
N ARG A 85 6.80 -6.88 13.45
CA ARG A 85 5.37 -6.54 13.55
C ARG A 85 5.15 -5.16 14.17
N VAL A 86 5.91 -4.79 15.19
CA VAL A 86 5.83 -3.46 15.81
C VAL A 86 6.27 -2.37 14.83
N ILE A 87 7.44 -2.53 14.19
CA ILE A 87 7.96 -1.55 13.23
C ILE A 87 6.99 -1.37 12.04
N ILE A 88 6.51 -2.47 11.46
CA ILE A 88 5.57 -2.44 10.35
C ILE A 88 4.23 -1.83 10.79
N GLY A 89 3.73 -2.21 11.96
CA GLY A 89 2.50 -1.66 12.53
C GLY A 89 2.55 -0.13 12.70
N GLN A 90 3.72 0.42 13.05
CA GLN A 90 3.92 1.85 13.19
C GLN A 90 4.09 2.57 11.84
N ILE A 91 4.94 2.05 10.96
CA ILE A 91 5.26 2.69 9.68
C ILE A 91 4.07 2.64 8.71
N TYR A 92 3.32 1.53 8.72
CA TYR A 92 2.22 1.26 7.78
C TYR A 92 0.84 1.39 8.46
N ALA A 93 0.73 2.04 9.62
CA ALA A 93 -0.48 2.08 10.44
C ALA A 93 -1.76 2.38 9.65
N ASP A 94 -1.74 3.44 8.83
CA ASP A 94 -2.91 3.87 8.08
C ASP A 94 -3.20 2.99 6.85
N TYR A 95 -2.18 2.35 6.28
CA TYR A 95 -2.37 1.33 5.24
C TYR A 95 -3.00 0.06 5.84
N ILE A 96 -2.57 -0.33 7.04
CA ILE A 96 -3.12 -1.46 7.79
C ILE A 96 -4.59 -1.20 8.15
N GLU A 97 -4.92 0.02 8.58
CA GLU A 97 -6.31 0.44 8.84
C GLU A 97 -7.17 0.33 7.58
N GLN A 98 -6.66 0.78 6.42
CA GLN A 98 -7.36 0.62 5.14
C GLN A 98 -7.55 -0.85 4.76
N LEU A 99 -6.54 -1.70 4.97
CA LEU A 99 -6.63 -3.13 4.71
C LEU A 99 -7.68 -3.82 5.57
N HIS A 100 -7.73 -3.55 6.88
CA HIS A 100 -8.76 -4.12 7.75
C HIS A 100 -10.14 -3.59 7.43
N THR A 101 -10.25 -2.32 7.04
CA THR A 101 -11.53 -1.73 6.60
C THR A 101 -12.03 -2.41 5.33
N ARG A 102 -11.15 -2.64 4.35
CA ARG A 102 -11.52 -3.21 3.05
C ARG A 102 -11.67 -4.73 3.09
N TYR A 103 -10.84 -5.41 3.86
CA TYR A 103 -10.73 -6.87 3.92
C TYR A 103 -10.69 -7.35 5.40
N PRO A 104 -11.83 -7.33 6.11
CA PRO A 104 -11.86 -7.64 7.55
C PRO A 104 -11.43 -9.08 7.91
N LYS A 105 -11.37 -9.99 6.93
CA LYS A 105 -10.98 -11.40 7.12
C LYS A 105 -9.45 -11.61 7.12
N LEU A 106 -8.66 -10.60 6.76
CA LEU A 106 -7.21 -10.68 6.80
C LEU A 106 -6.74 -10.81 8.25
N ASN A 107 -5.83 -11.74 8.51
CA ASN A 107 -5.17 -11.82 9.82
C ASN A 107 -3.89 -10.97 9.82
N GLU A 108 -3.29 -10.77 11.01
CA GLU A 108 -2.07 -9.96 11.20
C GLU A 108 -0.93 -10.35 10.26
N ASP A 109 -0.89 -11.63 9.92
CA ASP A 109 0.18 -12.32 9.25
C ASP A 109 0.01 -12.18 7.71
N ASP A 110 -1.24 -12.07 7.24
CA ASP A 110 -1.60 -11.65 5.88
C ASP A 110 -1.34 -10.14 5.67
N VAL A 111 -1.68 -9.33 6.67
CA VAL A 111 -1.40 -7.89 6.65
C VAL A 111 0.11 -7.62 6.62
N LEU A 112 0.88 -8.33 7.45
CA LEU A 112 2.33 -8.26 7.45
C LEU A 112 2.90 -8.62 6.08
N LEU A 113 2.40 -9.68 5.44
CA LEU A 113 2.79 -10.05 4.09
C LEU A 113 2.56 -8.90 3.10
N LEU A 114 1.38 -8.29 3.10
CA LEU A 114 1.05 -7.19 2.19
C LEU A 114 1.96 -5.97 2.41
N CYS A 115 2.25 -5.61 3.66
CA CYS A 115 3.14 -4.49 3.97
C CYS A 115 4.59 -4.78 3.50
N LEU A 116 5.10 -5.99 3.71
CA LEU A 116 6.45 -6.36 3.26
C LEU A 116 6.54 -6.41 1.72
N GLN A 117 5.46 -6.79 1.04
CA GLN A 117 5.38 -6.69 -0.42
C GLN A 117 5.36 -5.24 -0.89
N LEU A 118 4.60 -4.37 -0.23
CA LEU A 118 4.56 -2.94 -0.54
C LEU A 118 5.94 -2.29 -0.38
N ALA A 119 6.76 -2.79 0.55
CA ALA A 119 8.15 -2.40 0.74
C ALA A 119 9.15 -2.95 -0.30
N ASP A 120 8.65 -3.65 -1.32
CA ASP A 120 9.41 -4.33 -2.39
C ASP A 120 10.36 -5.44 -1.90
N LEU A 121 10.04 -6.12 -0.80
CA LEU A 121 10.83 -7.29 -0.40
C LEU A 121 10.56 -8.47 -1.34
N SER A 122 11.64 -9.16 -1.73
CA SER A 122 11.52 -10.40 -2.52
C SER A 122 10.78 -11.50 -1.74
N PRO A 123 10.10 -12.44 -2.41
CA PRO A 123 9.43 -13.56 -1.74
C PRO A 123 10.35 -14.35 -0.79
N PHE A 124 11.64 -14.46 -1.13
CA PHE A 124 12.62 -15.11 -0.27
C PHE A 124 12.89 -14.28 0.99
N ALA A 125 13.16 -12.97 0.87
CA ALA A 125 13.35 -12.10 2.04
C ALA A 125 12.12 -12.10 2.97
N ILE A 126 10.92 -12.12 2.39
CA ILE A 126 9.67 -12.24 3.14
C ILE A 126 9.59 -13.58 3.88
N ALA A 127 9.96 -14.70 3.25
CA ALA A 127 10.01 -16.00 3.94
C ALA A 127 10.95 -15.96 5.16
N LEU A 128 12.13 -15.36 5.03
CA LEU A 128 13.08 -15.18 6.13
C LEU A 128 12.47 -14.35 7.27
N CYS A 129 11.65 -13.34 6.93
CA CYS A 129 10.90 -12.54 7.90
C CYS A 129 9.85 -13.35 8.67
N PHE A 130 9.31 -14.42 8.07
CA PHE A 130 8.40 -15.37 8.72
C PHE A 130 9.13 -16.51 9.43
N GLY A 131 10.46 -16.46 9.55
CA GLY A 131 11.25 -17.52 10.17
C GLY A 131 11.40 -18.77 9.29
N ASN A 132 11.25 -18.64 7.96
CA ASN A 132 11.30 -19.76 7.02
C ASN A 132 12.35 -19.53 5.93
N ASN A 133 13.03 -20.59 5.49
CA ASN A 133 14.04 -20.51 4.43
C ASN A 133 13.48 -20.92 3.05
N ASP A 134 12.20 -21.28 2.95
CA ASP A 134 11.52 -21.63 1.72
C ASP A 134 10.52 -20.55 1.31
N ALA A 135 10.73 -19.95 0.13
CA ALA A 135 9.85 -18.96 -0.45
C ALA A 135 8.45 -19.51 -0.80
N GLN A 136 8.26 -20.84 -0.88
CA GLN A 136 6.96 -21.44 -1.11
C GLN A 136 5.92 -21.04 -0.07
N ILE A 137 6.32 -20.79 1.18
CA ILE A 137 5.38 -20.36 2.24
C ILE A 137 4.64 -19.08 1.86
N VAL A 138 5.31 -18.18 1.14
CA VAL A 138 4.74 -16.91 0.67
C VAL A 138 3.72 -17.16 -0.43
N ALA A 139 4.02 -18.04 -1.38
CA ALA A 139 3.11 -18.40 -2.47
C ALA A 139 1.84 -19.08 -1.93
N GLN A 140 1.98 -20.02 -1.01
CA GLN A 140 0.85 -20.70 -0.37
C GLN A 140 -0.02 -19.73 0.43
N ARG A 141 0.60 -18.78 1.15
CA ARG A 141 -0.14 -17.76 1.90
C ARG A 141 -0.92 -16.85 0.97
N LYS A 142 -0.30 -16.38 -0.13
CA LYS A 142 -1.00 -15.59 -1.16
C LYS A 142 -2.21 -16.32 -1.72
N TYR A 143 -2.08 -17.63 -1.99
CA TYR A 143 -3.20 -18.44 -2.46
C TYR A 143 -4.36 -18.47 -1.46
N ARG A 144 -4.07 -18.73 -0.17
CA ARG A 144 -5.10 -18.73 0.90
C ARG A 144 -5.70 -17.36 1.15
N MET A 145 -4.96 -16.29 0.88
CA MET A 145 -5.40 -14.91 1.10
C MET A 145 -6.42 -14.45 0.03
N LYS A 146 -6.39 -15.03 -1.19
CA LYS A 146 -7.31 -14.63 -2.27
C LYS A 146 -8.78 -14.70 -1.86
N SER A 147 -9.21 -15.79 -1.22
CA SER A 147 -10.59 -15.95 -0.75
C SER A 147 -10.99 -15.01 0.40
N LYS A 148 -10.02 -14.30 1.00
CA LYS A 148 -10.25 -13.29 2.03
C LYS A 148 -10.36 -11.87 1.46
N MET A 149 -9.92 -11.68 0.22
CA MET A 149 -9.92 -10.41 -0.50
C MET A 149 -11.07 -10.30 -1.50
N GLU A 150 -11.91 -11.32 -1.57
CA GLU A 150 -13.23 -11.34 -2.23
C GLU A 150 -14.29 -10.78 -1.28
#